data_AF-A0A842YCP3-F1
#
_entry.id   AF-A0A842YCP3-F1
#
_cell.length_a   1.000
_cell.length_b   1.000
_cell.length_c   1.000
_cell.angle_alpha   90.00
_cell.angle_beta   90.00
_cell.angle_gamma   90.00
#
_symmetry.space_group_name_H-M   'P 1'
#
loop_
_entity.id
_entity.type
_entity.pdbx_description
1 polymer ?
#
loop_
_entity_poly.entity_id
_entity_poly.type
_entity_poly.pdbx_seq_one_letter_code
_entity_poly.pdbx_strand_id
1 'polypeptide(L)'
;TTTDPLMVEALINRVSNIGKEVYVVESDATSTQADKAVEKTGMKDMLDRVGVEFINMSKSKEKVELTVVDGKALQSFKVAKIATESAIISAAKLKGVNSVTVTMGLKNMFGMLTDRMKMKFHRKGMHKVIHDV
;
A
#
# COMPACT_ATOMS: atom_id res chain seq x y z
N THR A 1 -2.07 3.61 -13.27
CA THR A 1 -1.08 2.55 -13.47
C THR A 1 -0.82 1.88 -12.13
N THR A 2 -0.87 0.55 -12.14
CA THR A 2 -0.57 -0.36 -11.01
C THR A 2 0.81 -0.99 -11.25
N THR A 3 1.45 -1.49 -10.20
CA THR A 3 2.69 -2.28 -10.29
C THR A 3 2.45 -3.52 -11.13
N ASP A 4 3.42 -3.87 -11.98
CA ASP A 4 3.29 -4.99 -12.91
C ASP A 4 3.27 -6.33 -12.14
N PRO A 5 2.34 -7.27 -12.41
CA PRO A 5 2.33 -8.59 -11.78
C PRO A 5 3.66 -9.34 -11.93
N LEU A 6 4.38 -9.18 -13.05
CA LEU A 6 5.70 -9.81 -13.25
C LEU A 6 6.74 -9.30 -12.24
N MET A 7 6.68 -8.01 -11.90
CA MET A 7 7.57 -7.42 -10.90
C MET A 7 7.23 -7.93 -9.50
N VAL A 8 5.94 -8.07 -9.18
CA VAL A 8 5.51 -8.62 -7.88
C VAL A 8 5.91 -10.08 -7.76
N GLU A 9 5.72 -10.88 -8.81
CA GLU A 9 6.15 -12.28 -8.85
C GLU A 9 7.67 -12.43 -8.66
N ALA A 10 8.48 -11.61 -9.34
CA ALA A 10 9.92 -11.62 -9.18
C ALA A 10 10.36 -11.33 -7.73
N LEU A 11 9.66 -10.41 -7.04
CA LEU A 11 9.91 -10.12 -5.64
C LEU A 11 9.50 -11.27 -4.73
N ILE A 12 8.31 -11.86 -4.95
CA ILE A 12 7.85 -13.04 -4.21
C ILE A 12 8.91 -14.14 -4.30
N ASN A 13 9.31 -14.52 -5.52
CA ASN A 13 10.31 -15.56 -5.75
C ASN A 13 11.67 -15.28 -5.06
N ARG A 14 12.04 -13.99 -4.92
CA ARG A 14 13.28 -13.61 -4.23
C ARG A 14 13.20 -13.81 -2.72
N VAL A 15 12.01 -13.66 -2.13
CA VAL A 15 11.82 -13.69 -0.68
C VAL A 15 11.19 -14.98 -0.15
N SER A 16 10.62 -15.82 -1.02
CA SER A 16 10.01 -17.10 -0.64
C SER A 16 10.99 -18.04 0.10
N ASN A 17 12.29 -17.94 -0.18
CA ASN A 17 13.31 -18.79 0.46
C ASN A 17 13.69 -18.35 1.89
N ILE A 18 13.14 -17.24 2.39
CA ILE A 18 13.46 -16.70 3.71
C ILE A 18 12.72 -17.46 4.84
N GLY A 19 11.79 -18.36 4.50
CA GLY A 19 11.02 -19.14 5.49
C GLY A 19 10.03 -18.28 6.27
N LYS A 20 9.51 -17.23 5.64
CA LYS A 20 8.50 -16.32 6.19
C LYS A 20 7.27 -16.33 5.30
N GLU A 21 6.11 -16.10 5.91
CA GLU A 21 4.86 -15.92 5.16
C GLU A 21 4.93 -14.62 4.36
N VAL A 22 4.48 -14.70 3.11
CA VAL A 22 4.49 -13.58 2.17
C VAL A 22 3.04 -13.23 1.87
N TYR A 23 2.74 -11.95 1.92
CA TYR A 23 1.42 -11.40 1.59
C TYR A 23 1.58 -10.26 0.60
N VAL A 24 0.64 -10.16 -0.34
CA VAL A 24 0.50 -8.97 -1.18
C VAL A 24 -0.69 -8.16 -0.68
N VAL A 25 -0.46 -6.89 -0.40
CA VAL A 25 -1.43 -6.06 0.32
C VAL A 25 -1.78 -4.81 -0.47
N GLU A 26 -3.03 -4.35 -0.34
CA GLU A 26 -3.49 -3.06 -0.85
C GLU A 26 -4.68 -2.59 -0.01
N SER A 27 -4.97 -1.29 -0.04
CA SER A 27 -6.15 -0.69 0.61
C SER A 27 -7.07 -0.07 -0.42
N ASP A 28 -8.37 -0.04 -0.09
CA ASP A 28 -9.34 0.75 -0.85
C ASP A 28 -8.89 2.23 -0.92
N ALA A 29 -9.17 2.86 -2.05
CA ALA A 29 -9.03 4.29 -2.25
C ALA A 29 -10.40 4.93 -2.47
N THR A 30 -10.45 6.26 -2.56
CA THR A 30 -11.72 7.01 -2.64
C THR A 30 -12.63 6.55 -3.77
N SER A 31 -12.05 6.13 -4.91
CA SER A 31 -12.80 5.69 -6.08
C SER A 31 -12.41 4.28 -6.54
N THR A 32 -11.64 3.53 -5.74
CA THR A 32 -11.10 2.22 -6.15
C THR A 32 -11.26 1.21 -5.02
N GLN A 33 -11.79 0.04 -5.36
CA GLN A 33 -11.89 -1.11 -4.46
C GLN A 33 -10.70 -2.03 -4.73
N ALA A 34 -9.92 -2.34 -3.71
CA ALA A 34 -8.68 -3.09 -3.85
C ALA A 34 -8.95 -4.51 -4.40
N ASP A 35 -10.01 -5.17 -3.93
CA ASP A 35 -10.39 -6.51 -4.39
C ASP A 35 -10.75 -6.54 -5.89
N LYS A 36 -11.48 -5.53 -6.37
CA LYS A 36 -11.79 -5.43 -7.81
C LYS A 36 -10.56 -5.10 -8.64
N ALA A 37 -9.61 -4.35 -8.06
CA ALA A 37 -8.40 -3.97 -8.75
C ALA A 37 -7.43 -5.15 -8.90
N VAL A 38 -7.30 -6.00 -7.88
CA VAL A 38 -6.43 -7.19 -7.93
C VAL A 38 -6.94 -8.20 -8.97
N GLU A 39 -8.25 -8.38 -9.10
CA GLU A 39 -8.86 -9.20 -10.15
C GLU A 39 -8.63 -8.61 -11.54
N LYS A 40 -8.98 -7.34 -11.76
CA LYS A 40 -8.91 -6.69 -13.08
C LYS A 40 -7.49 -6.59 -13.65
N THR A 41 -6.48 -6.64 -12.80
CA THR A 41 -5.07 -6.49 -13.21
C THR A 41 -4.38 -7.81 -13.53
N GLY A 42 -5.05 -8.95 -13.36
CA GLY A 42 -4.43 -10.28 -13.45
C GLY A 42 -3.47 -10.58 -12.28
N MET A 43 -3.41 -9.69 -11.29
CA MET A 43 -2.61 -9.90 -10.08
C MET A 43 -3.16 -11.06 -9.28
N LYS A 44 -4.50 -11.20 -9.20
CA LYS A 44 -5.14 -12.31 -8.48
C LYS A 44 -4.75 -13.67 -9.06
N ASP A 45 -4.82 -13.82 -10.38
CA ASP A 45 -4.42 -15.05 -11.06
C ASP A 45 -2.95 -15.41 -10.84
N MET A 46 -2.06 -14.40 -10.84
CA MET A 46 -0.64 -14.59 -10.55
C MET A 46 -0.45 -15.05 -9.10
N LEU A 47 -1.10 -14.40 -8.13
CA LEU A 47 -0.99 -14.72 -6.70
C LEU A 47 -1.50 -16.13 -6.39
N ASP A 48 -2.62 -16.53 -7.00
CA ASP A 48 -3.18 -17.87 -6.84
C ASP A 48 -2.23 -18.94 -7.42
N ARG A 49 -1.57 -18.65 -8.55
CA ARG A 49 -0.58 -19.54 -9.16
C ARG A 49 0.67 -19.73 -8.29
N VAL A 50 1.13 -18.69 -7.60
CA VAL A 50 2.33 -18.76 -6.73
C VAL A 50 2.00 -19.10 -5.28
N GLY A 51 0.71 -19.27 -4.94
CA GLY A 51 0.26 -19.64 -3.59
C GLY A 51 0.43 -18.53 -2.55
N VAL A 52 0.31 -17.26 -2.95
CA VAL A 52 0.44 -16.09 -2.07
C VAL A 52 -0.91 -15.44 -1.84
N GLU A 53 -1.23 -15.08 -0.60
CA GLU A 53 -2.51 -14.45 -0.27
C GLU A 53 -2.50 -12.94 -0.54
N PHE A 54 -3.63 -12.45 -1.06
CA PHE A 54 -3.92 -11.03 -1.18
C PHE A 54 -4.74 -10.54 0.02
N ILE A 55 -4.31 -9.46 0.68
CA ILE A 55 -5.02 -8.85 1.81
C ILE A 55 -5.48 -7.43 1.47
N ASN A 56 -6.79 -7.21 1.52
CA ASN A 56 -7.37 -5.87 1.53
C ASN A 56 -7.30 -5.26 2.94
N MET A 57 -6.32 -4.40 3.15
CA MET A 57 -6.00 -3.79 4.44
C MET A 57 -7.13 -2.88 4.95
N SER A 58 -7.93 -2.28 4.06
CA SER A 58 -9.09 -1.46 4.44
C SER A 58 -10.16 -2.27 5.18
N LYS A 59 -10.26 -3.57 4.90
CA LYS A 59 -11.21 -4.50 5.50
C LYS A 59 -10.69 -5.19 6.78
N SER A 60 -9.44 -4.95 7.18
CA SER A 60 -8.90 -5.51 8.41
C SER A 60 -9.73 -5.10 9.63
N LYS A 61 -10.04 -6.06 10.51
CA LYS A 61 -10.74 -5.81 11.78
C LYS A 61 -9.83 -5.13 12.78
N GLU A 62 -8.57 -5.56 12.85
CA GLU A 62 -7.57 -4.99 13.75
C GLU A 62 -6.82 -3.86 13.04
N LYS A 63 -6.98 -2.64 13.57
CA LYS A 63 -6.34 -1.42 13.08
C LYS A 63 -5.60 -0.75 14.21
N VAL A 64 -4.42 -0.23 13.90
CA VAL A 64 -3.56 0.51 14.82
C VAL A 64 -3.49 1.95 14.35
N GLU A 65 -3.62 2.88 15.28
CA GLU A 65 -3.40 4.30 15.05
C GLU A 65 -1.95 4.63 15.39
N LEU A 66 -1.20 5.12 14.42
CA LEU A 66 0.18 5.54 14.56
C LEU A 66 0.22 7.06 14.67
N THR A 67 0.87 7.56 15.71
CA THR A 67 1.10 9.00 15.90
C THR A 67 2.31 9.44 15.09
N VAL A 68 2.19 10.57 14.40
CA VAL A 68 3.28 11.17 13.63
C VAL A 68 4.06 12.10 14.53
N VAL A 69 5.34 11.81 14.73
CA VAL A 69 6.28 12.70 15.41
C VAL A 69 6.75 13.75 14.41
N ASP A 70 6.68 15.03 14.78
CA ASP A 70 7.07 16.18 13.93
C ASP A 70 6.36 16.24 12.55
N GLY A 71 5.08 15.82 12.52
CA GLY A 71 4.26 15.79 11.31
C GLY A 71 3.99 17.19 10.74
N LYS A 72 4.02 17.30 9.40
CA LYS A 72 3.77 18.56 8.66
C LYS A 72 2.30 18.78 8.31
N ALA A 73 1.47 17.75 8.37
CA ALA A 73 0.06 17.75 7.96
C ALA A 73 -0.83 16.77 8.75
N LEU A 74 -0.29 15.63 9.18
CA LEU A 74 -0.98 14.62 9.95
C LEU A 74 -0.47 14.58 11.40
N GLN A 75 -1.39 14.40 12.35
CA GLN A 75 -1.07 14.09 13.74
C GLN A 75 -1.01 12.57 13.96
N SER A 76 -1.84 11.82 13.24
CA SER A 76 -1.88 10.35 13.26
C SER A 76 -2.49 9.80 11.97
N PHE A 77 -2.29 8.51 11.72
CA PHE A 77 -2.96 7.75 10.66
C PHE A 77 -3.20 6.30 11.08
N LYS A 78 -4.10 5.60 10.37
CA LYS A 78 -4.51 4.23 10.70
C LYS A 78 -4.05 3.21 9.67
N VAL A 79 -3.36 2.18 10.15
CA VAL A 79 -2.94 1.01 9.37
C VAL A 79 -3.60 -0.25 9.93
N ALA A 80 -3.63 -1.35 9.16
CA ALA A 80 -3.99 -2.64 9.74
C ALA A 80 -2.84 -3.15 10.63
N LYS A 81 -3.15 -3.85 11.72
CA LYS A 81 -2.16 -4.35 12.69
C LYS A 81 -1.05 -5.20 12.05
N ILE A 82 -1.38 -6.00 11.05
CA ILE A 82 -0.38 -6.78 10.29
C ILE A 82 0.73 -5.91 9.68
N ALA A 83 0.46 -4.64 9.33
CA ALA A 83 1.47 -3.73 8.82
C ALA A 83 2.51 -3.34 9.88
N THR A 84 2.17 -3.34 11.17
CA THR A 84 3.10 -2.99 12.25
C THR A 84 3.92 -4.19 12.74
N GLU A 85 3.49 -5.40 12.41
CA GLU A 85 4.09 -6.66 12.85
C GLU A 85 4.92 -7.34 11.74
N SER A 86 4.94 -6.76 10.53
CA SER A 86 5.58 -7.33 9.35
C SER A 86 6.71 -6.47 8.81
N ALA A 87 7.70 -7.11 8.18
CA ALA A 87 8.65 -6.41 7.32
C ALA A 87 7.94 -5.97 6.02
N ILE A 88 8.15 -4.72 5.60
CA ILE A 88 7.46 -4.14 4.44
C ILE A 88 8.42 -4.05 3.25
N ILE A 89 8.03 -4.65 2.12
CA ILE A 89 8.71 -4.53 0.84
C ILE A 89 7.85 -3.68 -0.08
N SER A 90 8.35 -2.49 -0.44
CA SER A 90 7.63 -1.55 -1.29
C SER A 90 8.18 -1.56 -2.72
N ALA A 91 7.40 -2.12 -3.66
CA ALA A 91 7.72 -2.18 -5.08
C ALA A 91 7.11 -0.98 -5.83
N ALA A 92 7.77 0.16 -5.73
CA ALA A 92 7.25 1.41 -6.25
C ALA A 92 7.40 1.52 -7.78
N LYS A 93 6.28 1.70 -8.49
CA LYS A 93 6.30 2.19 -9.88
C LYS A 93 6.40 3.71 -9.89
N LEU A 94 7.28 4.24 -10.73
CA LEU A 94 7.45 5.69 -10.89
C LEU A 94 6.13 6.30 -11.38
N LYS A 95 5.52 7.15 -10.55
CA LYS A 95 4.25 7.81 -10.82
C LYS A 95 4.37 9.30 -10.53
N GLY A 96 4.27 10.11 -11.57
CA GLY A 96 4.09 11.56 -11.42
C GLY A 96 2.73 11.87 -10.80
N VAL A 97 2.65 12.90 -9.98
CA VAL A 97 1.38 13.49 -9.55
C VAL A 97 1.50 15.01 -9.60
N ASN A 98 0.48 15.70 -10.11
CA ASN A 98 0.41 17.15 -10.02
C ASN A 98 0.55 17.56 -8.55
N SER A 99 1.52 18.45 -8.24
CA SER A 99 1.97 18.94 -6.93
C SER A 99 3.27 18.36 -6.32
N VAL A 100 3.90 17.32 -6.92
CA VAL A 100 5.23 16.83 -6.47
C VAL A 100 6.05 16.34 -7.67
N THR A 101 7.32 16.75 -7.76
CA THR A 101 8.19 16.43 -8.91
C THR A 101 8.38 14.92 -9.11
N VAL A 102 8.52 14.14 -8.02
CA VAL A 102 8.57 12.67 -8.02
C VAL A 102 8.10 12.16 -6.65
N THR A 103 7.24 11.12 -6.58
CA THR A 103 6.77 10.56 -5.28
C THR A 103 7.29 9.15 -4.95
N MET A 104 7.80 8.41 -5.94
CA MET A 104 8.31 7.03 -5.85
C MET A 104 7.64 6.16 -4.75
N GLY A 105 8.41 5.56 -3.85
CA GLY A 105 7.94 4.57 -2.86
C GLY A 105 7.10 5.12 -1.72
N LEU A 106 7.23 6.41 -1.37
CA LEU A 106 6.45 7.00 -0.28
C LEU A 106 4.96 7.06 -0.63
N LYS A 107 4.61 7.29 -1.91
CA LYS A 107 3.21 7.21 -2.34
C LYS A 107 2.69 5.77 -2.35
N ASN A 108 3.56 4.78 -2.48
CA ASN A 108 3.16 3.38 -2.41
C ASN A 108 2.69 3.01 -0.99
N MET A 109 3.24 3.65 0.06
CA MET A 109 2.82 3.45 1.45
C MET A 109 1.36 3.88 1.72
N PHE A 110 0.73 4.65 0.83
CA PHE A 110 -0.70 4.94 0.93
C PHE A 110 -1.55 3.69 0.77
N GLY A 111 -1.03 2.61 0.18
CA GLY A 111 -1.70 1.30 0.14
C GLY A 111 -1.80 0.63 1.51
N MET A 112 -1.08 1.12 2.53
CA MET A 112 -1.18 0.66 3.92
C MET A 112 -2.25 1.42 4.73
N LEU A 113 -2.65 2.60 4.25
CA LEU A 113 -3.63 3.44 4.93
C LEU A 113 -5.03 2.87 4.76
N THR A 114 -5.64 2.52 5.89
CA THR A 114 -6.99 1.92 5.95
C THR A 114 -8.12 2.92 5.70
N ASP A 115 -7.80 4.21 5.67
CA ASP A 115 -8.72 5.31 5.41
C ASP A 115 -9.20 5.32 3.95
N ARG A 116 -10.51 5.11 3.74
CA ARG A 116 -11.11 5.08 2.39
C ARG A 116 -11.16 6.46 1.73
N MET A 117 -11.37 7.53 2.50
CA MET A 117 -11.42 8.89 1.97
C MET A 117 -10.02 9.52 1.86
N LYS A 118 -9.17 8.96 1.00
CA LYS A 118 -7.82 9.47 0.72
C LYS A 118 -7.81 10.87 0.07
N MET A 119 -8.91 11.32 -0.54
CA MET A 119 -9.05 12.69 -1.07
C MET A 119 -8.85 13.78 -0.01
N LYS A 120 -9.12 13.50 1.27
CA LYS A 120 -8.89 14.46 2.37
C LYS A 120 -7.42 14.89 2.48
N PHE A 121 -6.49 14.03 2.06
CA PHE A 121 -5.05 14.30 2.10
C PHE A 121 -4.62 15.34 1.06
N HIS A 122 -5.32 15.43 -0.07
CA HIS A 122 -5.03 16.44 -1.09
C HIS A 122 -5.21 17.87 -0.56
N ARG A 123 -6.21 18.08 0.32
CA ARG A 123 -6.46 19.39 0.95
C ARG A 123 -5.37 19.82 1.93
N LYS A 124 -4.55 18.90 2.42
CA LYS A 124 -3.48 19.17 3.38
C LYS A 124 -2.10 19.37 2.73
N GLY A 125 -2.03 19.32 1.40
CA GLY A 125 -0.79 19.38 0.63
C GLY A 125 -0.13 18.01 0.54
N MET A 126 -0.21 17.37 -0.64
CA MET A 126 0.22 15.98 -0.83
C MET A 126 1.67 15.72 -0.45
N HIS A 127 2.59 16.66 -0.71
CA HIS A 127 3.99 16.54 -0.35
C HIS A 127 4.22 16.43 1.17
N LYS A 128 3.40 17.12 1.98
CA LYS A 128 3.47 17.06 3.45
C LYS A 128 2.90 15.74 3.96
N VAL A 129 1.78 15.30 3.41
CA VAL A 129 1.17 14.02 3.81
C VAL A 129 2.08 12.84 3.46
N ILE A 130 2.73 12.87 2.30
CA ILE A 130 3.70 11.83 1.89
C ILE A 130 4.92 11.80 2.81
N HIS A 131 5.32 12.92 3.40
CA HIS A 131 6.39 12.98 4.39
C HIS A 131 5.98 12.36 5.73
N ASP A 132 4.70 12.48 6.10
CA ASP A 132 4.20 12.06 7.40
C ASP A 132 3.81 10.57 7.48
N VAL A 133 3.84 9.84 6.36
CA VAL A 133 3.42 8.43 6.19
C VAL A 133 4.61 7.58 5.77
#